data_AF-A0A9Q9EX17-F1
#
_entry.id   AF-A0A9Q9EX17-F1
#
_cell.length_a   1.000
_cell.length_b   1.000
_cell.length_c   1.000
_cell.angle_alpha   90.00
_cell.angle_beta   90.00
_cell.angle_gamma   90.00
#
_symmetry.space_group_name_H-M   'P 1'
#
loop_
_entity.id
_entity.type
_entity.pdbx_description
1 polymer ?
#
loop_
_entity_poly.entity_id
_entity_poly.type
_entity_poly.pdbx_seq_one_letter_code
_entity_poly.pdbx_strand_id
1 'polypeptide(L)' 'MGGAWSAEQIKAAFEKIGFINISISSKEVSDEYAKKWGHGLEIKTYIQSSLIYAGVKI' A
#
# COMPACT_ATOMS: atom_id res chain seq x y z
N MET A 1 13.23 5.31 -8.36
CA MET A 1 12.99 5.85 -7.00
C MET A 1 11.66 5.29 -6.51
N GLY A 2 11.69 4.39 -5.53
CA GLY A 2 10.47 3.82 -4.94
C GLY A 2 10.16 4.56 -3.64
N GLY A 3 9.12 5.38 -3.64
CA GLY A 3 8.55 5.98 -2.43
C GLY A 3 7.29 5.24 -2.02
N ALA A 4 6.77 5.54 -0.83
CA ALA A 4 5.45 5.09 -0.44
C ALA A 4 4.39 5.71 -1.36
N TRP A 5 3.39 4.90 -1.76
CA TRP A 5 2.23 5.38 -2.51
C TRP A 5 1.03 5.42 -1.58
N SER A 6 0.19 6.45 -1.71
CA SER A 6 -1.10 6.46 -1.03
C SER A 6 -2.04 5.42 -1.65
N ALA A 7 -3.03 4.96 -0.88
CA ALA A 7 -4.05 4.03 -1.37
C ALA A 7 -4.81 4.60 -2.59
N GLU A 8 -5.01 5.92 -2.62
CA GLU A 8 -5.66 6.61 -3.75
C GLU A 8 -4.81 6.57 -5.02
N GLN A 9 -3.48 6.79 -4.90
CA GLN A 9 -2.56 6.67 -6.02
C GLN A 9 -2.53 5.25 -6.59
N ILE A 10 -2.52 4.25 -5.71
CA ILE A 10 -2.60 2.84 -6.10
C ILE A 10 -3.90 2.57 -6.83
N LYS A 11 -5.04 2.99 -6.28
CA LYS A 11 -6.36 2.77 -6.90
C LYS A 11 -6.43 3.42 -8.28
N ALA A 12 -6.03 4.68 -8.41
CA ALA A 12 -6.04 5.40 -9.69
C ALA A 12 -5.14 4.74 -10.74
N ALA A 13 -3.98 4.20 -10.33
CA ALA A 13 -3.10 3.47 -11.24
C ALA A 13 -3.73 2.15 -11.69
N PHE A 14 -4.34 1.38 -10.79
CA PHE A 14 -5.00 0.12 -11.11
C PHE A 14 -6.20 0.34 -12.04
N GLU A 15 -7.00 1.37 -11.81
CA GLU A 15 -8.12 1.76 -12.69
C GLU A 15 -7.62 2.12 -14.10
N LYS A 16 -6.52 2.88 -14.22
CA LYS A 16 -5.90 3.21 -15.51
C LYS A 16 -5.40 1.99 -16.29
N ILE A 17 -4.99 0.94 -15.57
CA ILE A 17 -4.53 -0.33 -16.17
C ILE A 17 -5.73 -1.21 -16.59
N GLY A 18 -6.95 -0.88 -16.17
CA GLY A 18 -8.17 -1.61 -16.50
C GLY A 18 -8.61 -2.62 -15.43
N PHE A 19 -8.00 -2.59 -14.25
CA PHE A 19 -8.53 -3.31 -13.10
C PHE A 19 -9.83 -2.66 -12.62
N ILE A 20 -10.76 -3.49 -12.18
CA ILE A 20 -12.07 -3.08 -11.67
C ILE A 20 -12.29 -3.66 -10.28
N ASN A 21 -13.27 -3.12 -9.55
CA ASN A 21 -13.66 -3.63 -8.23
C ASN A 21 -12.48 -3.65 -7.21
N ILE A 22 -11.66 -2.59 -7.22
CA ILE A 22 -10.44 -2.50 -6.42
C ILE A 22 -10.78 -2.23 -4.95
N SER A 23 -10.29 -3.11 -4.07
CA SER A 23 -10.38 -2.99 -2.61
C SER A 23 -9.00 -3.08 -2.00
N ILE A 24 -8.69 -2.16 -1.09
CA ILE A 24 -7.39 -2.09 -0.40
C ILE A 24 -7.65 -2.24 1.09
N SER A 25 -7.10 -3.29 1.68
CA SER A 25 -7.17 -3.55 3.11
C SER A 25 -5.80 -3.32 3.73
N SER A 26 -5.73 -2.35 4.64
CA SER A 26 -4.47 -1.93 5.26
C SER A 26 -4.41 -2.32 6.72
N LYS A 27 -3.20 -2.65 7.17
CA LYS A 27 -2.87 -2.89 8.57
C LYS A 27 -1.55 -2.24 8.93
N GLU A 28 -1.35 -2.03 10.22
CA GLU A 28 -0.08 -1.56 10.74
C GLU A 28 1.05 -2.55 10.41
N VAL A 29 2.26 -2.02 10.14
CA VAL A 29 3.45 -2.85 9.96
C VAL A 29 3.99 -3.33 11.30
N SER A 30 4.60 -4.51 11.32
CA SER A 30 5.28 -5.00 12.52
C SER A 30 6.50 -4.13 12.87
N ASP A 31 6.86 -4.10 14.15
CA ASP A 31 8.01 -3.35 14.64
C ASP A 31 9.33 -3.81 14.00
N GLU A 32 9.46 -5.13 13.75
CA GLU A 32 10.61 -5.70 13.04
C GLU A 32 10.74 -5.16 11.61
N TYR A 33 9.61 -4.98 10.91
CA TYR A 33 9.63 -4.39 9.57
C TYR A 33 9.93 -2.90 9.62
N ALA A 34 9.33 -2.16 10.56
CA ALA A 34 9.59 -0.73 10.75
C ALA A 34 11.07 -0.43 11.00
N LYS A 35 11.75 -1.26 11.82
CA LYS A 35 13.19 -1.12 12.10
C LYS A 35 14.07 -1.23 10.85
N LYS A 36 13.65 -1.98 9.82
CA LYS A 36 14.40 -2.09 8.55
C LYS A 36 14.48 -0.76 7.79
N TRP A 37 13.58 0.18 8.08
CA TRP A 37 13.56 1.51 7.47
C TRP A 37 14.53 2.49 8.15
N GLY A 38 15.19 2.13 9.25
CA GLY A 38 16.24 2.95 9.86
C GLY A 38 15.77 4.20 10.63
N HIS A 39 14.46 4.49 10.63
CA HIS A 39 13.86 5.65 11.29
C HIS A 39 13.20 5.30 12.65
N GLY A 40 13.60 4.19 13.27
CA GLY A 40 12.95 3.71 14.51
C GLY A 40 11.49 3.30 14.29
N LEU A 41 10.67 3.40 15.34
CA LEU A 41 9.24 3.04 15.28
C LEU A 41 8.35 4.18 14.77
N GLU A 42 8.84 5.43 14.76
CA GLU A 42 8.08 6.60 14.30
C GLU A 42 7.64 6.47 12.84
N ILE A 43 8.39 5.71 12.02
CA ILE A 43 8.06 5.41 10.64
C ILE A 43 6.69 4.73 10.48
N LYS A 44 6.20 4.02 11.51
CA LYS A 44 4.89 3.36 11.51
C LYS A 44 3.72 4.33 11.35
N THR A 45 3.93 5.62 11.64
CA THR A 45 2.93 6.67 11.38
C THR A 45 2.80 7.02 9.89
N TYR A 46 3.82 6.68 9.10
CA TYR A 46 3.93 7.02 7.68
C TYR A 46 3.79 5.81 6.75
N ILE A 47 3.96 4.58 7.27
CA ILE A 47 3.92 3.35 6.47
C ILE A 47 2.89 2.36 6.99
N GLN A 48 2.28 1.62 6.06
CA GLN A 48 1.30 0.59 6.34
C GLN A 48 1.51 -0.61 5.39
N SER A 49 1.06 -1.78 5.81
CA SER A 49 1.02 -2.97 4.97
C SER A 49 -0.37 -3.11 4.39
N SER A 50 -0.48 -3.14 3.06
CA SER A 50 -1.78 -3.25 2.38
C SER A 50 -1.88 -4.51 1.53
N LEU A 51 -3.05 -5.14 1.57
CA LEU A 51 -3.47 -6.17 0.63
C LEU A 51 -4.42 -5.53 -0.38
N ILE A 52 -4.18 -5.79 -1.66
CA ILE A 52 -4.95 -5.23 -2.76
C ILE A 52 -5.70 -6.37 -3.45
N TYR A 53 -7.01 -6.25 -3.52
CA TYR A 53 -7.89 -7.12 -4.29
C TYR A 53 -8.39 -6.35 -5.50
N ALA A 54 -8.28 -6.93 -6.69
CA ALA A 54 -8.73 -6.32 -7.91
C ALA A 54 -9.27 -7.40 -8.86
N GLY A 55 -10.40 -7.11 -9.49
CA GLY A 55 -10.95 -7.90 -10.58
C GLY A 55 -10.40 -7.44 -11.92
N VAL A 56 -10.45 -8.33 -12.91
CA VAL A 56 -10.19 -8.01 -14.31
C VAL A 56 -11.50 -8.15 -15.06
N LYS A 57 -11.85 -7.16 -15.88
CA LYS A 57 -12.98 -7.26 -16.79
C LYS A 57 -12.53 -8.12 -17.98
N ILE A 58 -12.91 -9.40 -17.96
CA ILE A 58 -12.67 -10.36 -19.06
C ILE A 58 -13.73 -10.14 -20.13
#